data_AF-A0AAV2S5S1-F1
#
_entry.id   AF-A0AAV2S5S1-F1
#
_cell.length_a   1.000
_cell.length_b   1.000
_cell.length_c   1.000
_cell.angle_alpha   90.00
_cell.angle_beta   90.00
_cell.angle_gamma   90.00
#
_symmetry.space_group_name_H-M   'P 1'
#
loop_
_entity.id
_entity.type
_entity.pdbx_description
1 polymer ?
#
loop_
_entity_poly.entity_id
_entity_poly.type
_entity_poly.pdbx_seq_one_letter_code
_entity_poly.pdbx_strand_id
1 'polypeptide(L)'
;TRSVIMKFTALVLLTIVHGGFGYFCYSCDNKSNTSGWYDETCGRDPYYGHFDSGGSGPNHVCYTRVHYDGSDRVEIYSTDNGAEDGSCYDTGFAIECYCKEGYCNEDLCQHCTTAKLSP
;
A
#
# COMPACT_ATOMS: atom_id res chain seq x y z
N THR A 1 -44.52 -16.04 -37.84
CA THR A 1 -43.22 -16.73 -38.02
C THR A 1 -42.17 -15.95 -37.26
N ARG A 2 -41.65 -16.57 -36.19
CA ARG A 2 -40.30 -16.38 -35.63
C ARG A 2 -39.80 -14.95 -35.39
N SER A 3 -40.15 -14.47 -34.20
CA SER A 3 -39.35 -13.56 -33.38
C SER A 3 -38.01 -14.23 -33.03
N VAL A 4 -36.98 -14.10 -33.87
CA VAL A 4 -35.64 -14.66 -33.64
C VAL A 4 -34.54 -13.78 -34.24
N ILE A 5 -34.56 -12.46 -34.05
CA ILE A 5 -33.39 -11.62 -34.40
C ILE A 5 -33.24 -10.52 -33.34
N MET A 6 -33.09 -10.89 -32.07
CA MET A 6 -32.74 -9.92 -31.03
C MET A 6 -32.02 -10.60 -29.86
N LYS A 7 -31.00 -11.42 -30.13
CA LYS A 7 -30.22 -12.11 -29.07
C LYS A 7 -28.73 -12.28 -29.36
N PHE A 8 -28.13 -11.47 -30.23
CA PHE A 8 -26.69 -11.59 -30.51
C PHE A 8 -25.87 -10.30 -30.32
N THR A 9 -26.45 -9.23 -29.78
CA THR A 9 -25.75 -7.95 -29.60
C THR A 9 -25.27 -7.70 -28.16
N ALA A 10 -25.46 -8.66 -27.24
CA ALA A 10 -25.21 -8.47 -25.80
C ALA A 10 -24.05 -9.32 -25.26
N LEU A 11 -23.04 -9.64 -26.09
CA LEU A 11 -21.92 -10.48 -25.66
C LEU A 11 -20.52 -9.88 -25.89
N VAL A 12 -20.42 -8.59 -26.24
CA VAL A 12 -19.14 -7.94 -26.60
C VAL A 12 -18.68 -6.89 -25.56
N LEU A 13 -19.46 -6.62 -24.51
CA LEU A 13 -19.23 -5.50 -23.58
C LEU A 13 -18.72 -5.92 -22.18
N LEU A 14 -18.02 -7.06 -22.07
CA LEU A 14 -17.41 -7.49 -20.81
C LEU A 14 -15.94 -7.92 -20.95
N THR A 15 -15.19 -7.36 -21.90
CA THR A 15 -13.73 -7.27 -21.73
C THR A 15 -13.47 -6.06 -20.87
N ILE A 16 -13.76 -6.19 -19.57
CA ILE A 16 -13.27 -5.27 -18.57
C ILE A 16 -11.75 -5.33 -18.71
N VAL A 17 -11.21 -4.23 -19.21
CA VAL A 17 -9.80 -3.89 -19.20
C VAL A 17 -9.37 -4.10 -17.75
N HIS A 18 -8.70 -5.21 -17.47
CA HIS A 18 -7.91 -5.36 -16.27
C HIS A 18 -6.66 -4.50 -16.51
N GLY A 19 -6.86 -3.18 -16.53
CA GLY A 19 -5.76 -2.23 -16.43
C GLY A 19 -5.18 -2.51 -15.07
N GLY A 20 -4.04 -3.22 -15.04
CA GLY A 20 -3.29 -3.41 -13.82
C GLY A 20 -3.07 -2.03 -13.24
N PHE A 21 -3.75 -1.73 -12.13
CA PHE A 21 -3.46 -0.54 -11.37
C PHE A 21 -1.98 -0.69 -10.98
N GLY A 22 -1.15 0.18 -11.54
CA GLY A 22 0.26 0.22 -11.16
C GLY A 22 0.32 0.39 -9.65
N TYR A 23 1.11 -0.42 -8.98
CA TYR A 23 1.37 -0.23 -7.56
C TYR A 23 2.09 1.11 -7.41
N PHE A 24 1.51 2.02 -6.63
CA PHE A 24 2.14 3.30 -6.31
C PHE A 24 2.36 3.39 -4.80
N CYS A 25 3.63 3.37 -4.41
CA CYS A 25 4.03 3.64 -3.03
C CYS A 25 4.58 5.06 -2.97
N TYR A 26 4.38 5.76 -1.85
CA TYR A 26 5.27 6.85 -1.49
C TYR A 26 6.39 6.33 -0.59
N SER A 27 7.53 7.00 -0.60
CA SER A 27 8.65 6.74 0.30
C SER A 27 8.88 7.95 1.21
N CYS A 28 9.02 7.73 2.51
CA CYS A 28 9.24 8.81 3.47
C CYS A 28 9.77 8.33 4.83
N ASP A 29 10.33 9.28 5.59
CA ASP A 29 10.66 9.14 7.01
C ASP A 29 10.29 10.44 7.76
N ASN A 30 9.50 10.35 8.83
CA ASN A 30 9.10 11.52 9.61
C ASN A 30 10.19 12.03 10.57
N LYS A 31 11.32 11.35 10.65
CA LYS A 31 12.45 11.70 11.50
C LYS A 31 13.66 11.93 10.63
N SER A 32 14.26 13.11 10.78
CA SER A 32 15.44 13.53 10.02
C SER A 32 16.53 12.47 10.16
N ASN A 33 16.73 11.72 9.09
CA ASN A 33 17.78 10.73 8.93
C ASN A 33 18.70 11.18 7.79
N THR A 34 19.77 10.43 7.55
CA THR A 34 20.69 10.69 6.43
C THR A 34 20.16 10.17 5.08
N SER A 35 18.98 9.54 5.03
CA SER A 35 18.51 8.81 3.84
C SER A 35 17.90 9.70 2.76
N GLY A 36 17.74 11.00 3.00
CA GLY A 36 17.23 11.96 2.00
C GLY A 36 15.71 11.90 1.80
N TRP A 37 15.02 11.00 2.49
CA TRP A 37 13.56 10.81 2.41
C TRP A 37 12.82 11.46 3.58
N TYR A 38 13.45 12.42 4.27
CA TYR A 38 12.84 13.11 5.39
C TYR A 38 11.64 13.95 4.94
N ASP A 39 10.47 13.69 5.53
CA ASP A 39 9.25 14.47 5.34
C ASP A 39 8.49 14.55 6.67
N GLU A 40 8.30 15.75 7.21
CA GLU A 40 7.60 15.96 8.49
C GLU A 40 6.11 15.55 8.48
N THR A 41 5.55 15.34 7.28
CA THR A 41 4.20 14.87 7.06
C THR A 41 4.12 13.37 6.79
N CYS A 42 5.26 12.67 6.78
CA CYS A 42 5.31 11.21 6.65
C CYS A 42 4.45 10.53 7.72
N GLY A 43 3.54 9.66 7.28
CA GLY A 43 2.57 9.00 8.16
C GLY A 43 1.34 9.84 8.54
N ARG A 44 1.15 11.02 7.97
CA ARG A 44 -0.12 11.74 8.07
C ARG A 44 -1.03 11.31 6.93
N ASP A 45 -2.27 10.95 7.25
CA ASP A 45 -3.30 10.71 6.24
C ASP A 45 -3.92 12.05 5.80
N PRO A 46 -4.03 12.34 4.48
CA PRO A 46 -3.45 11.59 3.36
C PRO A 46 -2.01 12.02 3.04
N TYR A 47 -1.15 11.07 2.70
CA TYR A 47 0.25 11.34 2.32
C TYR A 47 0.43 11.29 0.79
N TYR A 48 0.99 12.37 0.22
CA TYR A 48 1.22 12.53 -1.21
C TYR A 48 2.66 12.97 -1.54
N GLY A 49 3.63 12.57 -0.72
CA GLY A 49 5.01 13.05 -0.84
C GLY A 49 5.81 12.34 -1.94
N HIS A 50 6.94 11.74 -1.57
CA HIS A 50 7.90 11.21 -2.54
C HIS A 50 7.40 9.94 -3.24
N PHE A 51 6.95 10.05 -4.49
CA PHE A 51 6.48 8.90 -5.27
C PHE A 51 7.62 7.92 -5.54
N ASP A 52 7.42 6.67 -5.13
CA ASP A 52 8.33 5.56 -5.40
C ASP A 52 7.85 4.80 -6.64
N SER A 53 8.50 5.08 -7.77
CA SER A 53 8.26 4.39 -9.03
C SER A 53 9.07 3.10 -9.19
N GLY A 54 9.81 2.67 -8.15
CA GLY A 54 10.78 1.58 -8.24
C GLY A 54 10.18 0.20 -8.45
N GLY A 55 8.87 0.06 -8.19
CA GLY A 55 8.18 -1.20 -8.19
C GLY A 55 7.38 -1.53 -9.43
N SER A 56 7.80 -2.54 -10.17
CA SER A 56 6.96 -3.15 -11.21
C SER A 56 7.13 -4.67 -11.19
N GLY A 57 6.45 -5.33 -10.25
CA GLY A 57 6.50 -6.78 -10.12
C GLY A 57 5.31 -7.32 -9.34
N PRO A 58 4.93 -8.60 -9.54
CA PRO A 58 3.84 -9.23 -8.80
C PRO A 58 4.12 -9.34 -7.29
N ASN A 59 5.38 -9.21 -6.90
CA ASN A 59 5.84 -9.24 -5.51
C ASN A 59 6.06 -7.84 -4.93
N HIS A 60 5.80 -6.79 -5.72
CA HIS A 60 5.98 -5.42 -5.27
C HIS A 60 4.87 -5.04 -4.28
N VAL A 61 5.27 -4.50 -3.14
CA VAL A 61 4.39 -4.22 -2.02
C VAL A 61 4.90 -3.00 -1.27
N CYS A 62 3.98 -2.12 -0.88
CA CYS A 62 4.27 -0.97 -0.04
C CYS A 62 4.26 -1.42 1.43
N TYR A 63 4.99 -0.75 2.30
CA TYR A 63 4.87 -0.98 3.73
C TYR A 63 5.07 0.29 4.55
N THR A 64 4.44 0.31 5.71
CA THR A 64 4.62 1.31 6.74
C THR A 64 5.39 0.69 7.89
N ARG A 65 6.31 1.45 8.50
CA ARG A 65 7.03 1.02 9.70
C ARG A 65 6.86 2.08 10.79
N VAL A 66 6.19 1.70 11.87
CA VAL A 66 5.96 2.56 13.03
C VAL A 66 6.85 2.08 14.18
N HIS A 67 7.84 2.89 14.53
CA HIS A 67 8.78 2.61 15.62
C HIS A 67 8.13 2.97 16.95
N TYR A 68 8.22 2.08 17.93
CA TYR A 68 7.69 2.28 19.28
C TYR A 68 8.79 2.28 20.35
N ASP A 69 10.03 2.54 19.94
CA ASP A 69 11.22 2.75 20.77
C ASP A 69 11.24 4.12 21.50
N GLY A 70 10.11 4.84 21.49
CA GLY A 70 9.98 6.20 22.01
C GLY A 70 10.45 7.30 21.05
N SER A 71 10.81 6.95 19.81
CA SER A 71 11.25 7.91 18.79
C SER A 71 10.12 8.56 18.01
N ASP A 72 8.90 8.01 18.09
CA ASP A 72 7.72 8.31 17.27
C ASP A 72 8.00 8.28 15.76
N ARG A 73 9.04 7.53 15.35
CA ARG A 73 9.46 7.46 13.96
C ARG A 73 8.47 6.64 13.13
N VAL A 74 8.09 7.18 11.98
CA VAL A 74 7.25 6.53 10.98
C VAL A 74 7.98 6.57 9.66
N GLU A 75 8.02 5.42 9.00
CA GLU A 75 8.58 5.27 7.66
C GLU A 75 7.53 4.68 6.72
N ILE A 76 7.53 5.10 5.46
CA ILE A 76 6.78 4.45 4.38
C ILE A 76 7.81 4.10 3.31
N TYR A 77 7.80 2.87 2.81
CA TYR A 77 8.68 2.44 1.72
C TYR A 77 8.00 1.37 0.87
N SER A 78 8.72 0.88 -0.13
CA SER A 78 8.34 -0.26 -0.94
C SER A 78 9.37 -1.40 -0.87
N THR A 79 8.97 -2.61 -1.19
CA THR A 79 9.85 -3.80 -1.28
C THR A 79 9.29 -4.83 -2.26
N ASP A 80 10.13 -5.76 -2.71
CA ASP A 80 9.76 -6.87 -3.60
C ASP A 80 9.61 -8.21 -2.84
N ASN A 81 9.27 -8.16 -1.56
CA ASN A 81 9.20 -9.35 -0.69
C ASN A 81 7.92 -10.18 -0.84
N GLY A 82 6.94 -9.75 -1.65
CA GLY A 82 5.71 -10.52 -1.89
C GLY A 82 4.84 -10.72 -0.66
N ALA A 83 4.97 -9.86 0.35
CA ALA A 83 4.14 -9.89 1.55
C ALA A 83 2.65 -9.74 1.20
N GLU A 84 1.80 -10.32 2.04
CA GLU A 84 0.35 -10.23 1.86
C GLU A 84 -0.16 -8.84 2.26
N ASP A 85 -1.19 -8.38 1.57
CA ASP A 85 -1.85 -7.11 1.87
C ASP A 85 -2.48 -7.15 3.27
N GLY A 86 -2.22 -6.13 4.09
CA GLY A 86 -2.66 -6.04 5.49
C GLY A 86 -1.85 -6.88 6.47
N SER A 87 -0.82 -7.61 6.02
CA SER A 87 0.05 -8.39 6.91
C SER A 87 0.94 -7.49 7.75
N CYS A 88 1.09 -7.81 9.04
CA CYS A 88 1.96 -7.05 9.94
C CYS A 88 2.79 -7.91 10.86
N TYR A 89 3.98 -7.38 11.15
CA TYR A 89 5.00 -8.07 11.89
C TYR A 89 5.57 -7.11 12.93
N ASP A 90 5.66 -7.62 14.15
CA ASP A 90 6.38 -6.95 15.21
C ASP A 90 7.86 -7.37 15.15
N THR A 91 8.76 -6.41 14.94
CA THR A 91 10.20 -6.65 14.87
C THR A 91 10.89 -6.62 16.24
N GLY A 92 10.15 -6.31 17.31
CA GLY A 92 10.66 -6.05 18.66
C GLY A 92 11.07 -4.59 18.91
N PHE A 93 11.07 -3.74 17.88
CA PHE A 93 11.36 -2.30 17.97
C PHE A 93 10.43 -1.44 17.10
N ALA A 94 9.77 -2.06 16.11
CA ALA A 94 8.79 -1.41 15.25
C ALA A 94 7.69 -2.40 14.85
N ILE A 95 6.55 -1.86 14.45
CA ILE A 95 5.54 -2.61 13.71
C ILE A 95 5.74 -2.30 12.24
N GLU A 96 5.92 -3.33 11.44
CA GLU A 96 5.97 -3.22 9.98
C GLU A 96 4.69 -3.80 9.40
N CYS A 97 4.04 -3.03 8.53
CA CYS A 97 2.75 -3.35 7.96
C CYS A 97 2.74 -3.18 6.45
N TYR A 98 2.36 -4.23 5.76
CA TYR A 98 2.38 -4.30 4.30
C TYR A 98 1.02 -3.96 3.73
N CYS A 99 0.99 -3.17 2.67
CA CYS A 99 -0.20 -2.84 1.91
C CYS A 99 0.07 -2.94 0.42
N LYS A 100 -0.94 -3.39 -0.32
CA LYS A 100 -0.97 -3.28 -1.77
C LYS A 100 -1.60 -1.95 -2.16
N GLU A 101 -1.28 -1.49 -3.36
CA GLU A 101 -1.86 -0.30 -3.97
C GLU A 101 -1.68 0.97 -3.11
N GLY A 102 -2.62 1.92 -3.20
CA GLY A 102 -2.54 3.21 -2.50
C GLY A 102 -2.82 3.17 -0.99
N TYR A 103 -3.20 2.01 -0.42
CA TYR A 103 -3.66 1.92 0.97
C TYR A 103 -2.58 2.28 2.00
N CYS A 104 -1.29 2.10 1.67
CA CYS A 104 -0.18 2.55 2.50
C CYS A 104 -0.09 4.08 2.65
N ASN A 105 -0.70 4.82 1.74
CA ASN A 105 -0.56 6.27 1.63
C ASN A 105 -1.71 7.04 2.29
N GLU A 106 -2.89 6.42 2.39
CA GLU A 106 -4.13 7.06 2.86
C GLU A 106 -4.61 6.55 4.22
N ASP A 107 -4.04 5.48 4.78
CA ASP A 107 -4.54 5.05 6.10
C ASP A 107 -3.55 4.24 6.91
N LEU A 108 -2.22 4.50 6.77
CA LEU A 108 -1.11 3.94 7.55
C LEU A 108 -1.27 2.48 8.05
N CYS A 109 -1.99 1.63 7.32
CA CYS A 109 -2.48 0.36 7.84
C CYS A 109 -3.14 0.46 9.24
N GLN A 110 -4.11 1.35 9.47
CA GLN A 110 -4.87 1.43 10.74
C GLN A 110 -5.55 0.11 11.10
N HIS A 111 -5.92 -0.70 10.10
CA HIS A 111 -6.41 -2.07 10.28
C HIS A 111 -5.43 -2.97 11.02
N CYS A 112 -4.15 -2.61 10.99
CA CYS A 112 -3.08 -3.37 11.57
C CYS A 112 -2.65 -2.89 12.95
N THR A 113 -2.95 -1.65 13.31
CA THR A 113 -2.98 -1.27 14.74
C THR A 113 -4.01 -2.09 15.52
N THR A 114 -5.07 -2.61 14.88
CA THR A 114 -5.98 -3.59 15.49
C THR A 114 -5.36 -4.97 15.73
N ALA A 115 -4.25 -5.31 15.05
CA ALA A 115 -3.49 -6.52 15.34
C ALA A 115 -2.65 -6.38 16.63
N LYS A 116 -2.39 -5.15 17.10
CA LYS A 116 -2.03 -4.89 18.49
C LYS A 116 -3.32 -4.71 19.30
N LEU A 117 -3.76 -5.78 19.95
CA LEU A 117 -4.33 -5.80 21.32
C LEU A 117 -4.80 -7.20 21.78
N SER A 118 -4.44 -8.29 21.10
CA SER A 118 -4.57 -9.61 21.72
C SER A 118 -3.21 -10.06 22.26
N PRO A 119 -3.08 -10.27 23.59
CA PRO A 119 -1.85 -10.73 24.23
C PRO A 119 -1.44 -12.14 23.77
#